data_AF-A0A154IBV8-F1
#
_entry.id   AF-A0A154IBV8-F1
#
_cell.length_a   1.000
_cell.length_b   1.000
_cell.length_c   1.000
_cell.angle_alpha   90.00
_cell.angle_beta   90.00
_cell.angle_gamma   90.00
#
_symmetry.space_group_name_H-M   'P 1'
#
loop_
_entity.id
_entity.type
_entity.pdbx_description
1 polymer ?
#
loop_
_entity_poly.entity_id
_entity_poly.type
_entity_poly.pdbx_seq_one_letter_code
_entity_poly.pdbx_strand_id
1 'polypeptide(L)'
;MKDQYQPIYTWRETWPGEGHQDFSGFDGDQPFGRIELENAADLKPGLWKWNATHLPWVRKEIMPHSGSEQTSREACRRVEEHYEKLKALHRR
;
A
#
# COMPACT_ATOMS: atom_id res chain seq x y z
N MET A 1 -20.71 -10.78 8.51
CA MET A 1 -19.44 -10.05 8.33
C MET A 1 -19.43 -9.51 6.91
N LYS A 2 -19.92 -8.29 6.68
CA LYS A 2 -20.28 -7.82 5.32
C LYS A 2 -19.59 -6.53 4.84
N ASP A 3 -18.61 -6.00 5.58
CA ASP A 3 -18.00 -4.70 5.23
C ASP A 3 -16.46 -4.71 5.28
N GLN A 4 -15.81 -5.80 4.87
CA GLN A 4 -14.36 -5.77 4.67
C GLN A 4 -14.04 -5.22 3.28
N TYR A 5 -13.23 -4.16 3.25
CA TYR A 5 -12.75 -3.56 2.01
C TYR A 5 -12.07 -4.62 1.11
N GLN A 6 -12.42 -4.58 -0.18
CA GLN A 6 -11.77 -5.40 -1.20
C GLN A 6 -10.87 -4.49 -2.05
N PRO A 7 -9.56 -4.79 -2.13
CA PRO A 7 -8.63 -4.10 -3.01
C PRO A 7 -9.15 -4.06 -4.45
N ILE A 8 -9.07 -2.89 -5.07
CA ILE A 8 -9.46 -2.68 -6.48
C ILE A 8 -8.30 -3.11 -7.38
N TYR A 9 -7.07 -2.91 -6.91
CA TYR A 9 -5.84 -3.19 -7.63
C TYR A 9 -5.27 -4.58 -7.32
N THR A 10 -4.34 -5.02 -8.16
CA THR A 10 -3.69 -6.33 -7.98
C THR A 10 -2.58 -6.22 -6.95
N TRP A 11 -2.68 -7.00 -5.87
CA TRP A 11 -1.63 -7.11 -4.86
C TRP A 11 -0.88 -8.44 -5.02
N ARG A 12 0.45 -8.39 -5.00
CA ARG A 12 1.33 -9.56 -5.13
C ARG A 12 2.34 -9.56 -4.00
N GLU A 13 2.71 -10.73 -3.52
CA GLU A 13 3.76 -10.87 -2.50
C GLU A 13 5.08 -10.31 -3.04
N THR A 14 5.71 -9.41 -2.29
CA THR A 14 6.95 -8.75 -2.72
C THR A 14 8.14 -9.73 -2.65
N TRP A 15 8.19 -10.55 -1.60
CA TRP A 15 9.26 -11.52 -1.32
C TRP A 15 8.68 -12.92 -1.12
N PRO A 16 8.23 -13.59 -2.20
CA PRO A 16 7.66 -14.92 -2.10
C PRO A 16 8.68 -15.91 -1.56
N GLY A 17 8.36 -16.54 -0.43
CA GLY A 17 9.18 -17.62 0.17
C GLY A 17 10.01 -17.23 1.38
N GLU A 18 10.05 -15.94 1.77
CA GLU A 18 10.71 -15.51 3.01
C GLU A 18 9.79 -15.59 4.24
N GLY A 19 8.50 -15.89 4.04
CA GLY A 19 7.52 -15.97 5.12
C GLY A 19 7.13 -14.62 5.71
N HIS A 20 7.55 -13.52 5.07
CA HIS A 20 7.17 -12.17 5.43
C HIS A 20 5.81 -11.82 4.83
N GLN A 21 4.93 -11.21 5.63
CA GLN A 21 3.65 -10.70 5.15
C GLN A 21 3.86 -9.35 4.47
N ASP A 22 4.36 -9.38 3.24
CA ASP A 22 4.73 -8.21 2.45
C ASP A 22 4.15 -8.29 1.04
N PHE A 23 3.39 -7.27 0.65
CA PHE A 23 2.68 -7.21 -0.62
C PHE A 23 2.89 -5.88 -1.33
N SER A 24 3.15 -5.92 -2.62
CA SER A 24 3.21 -4.75 -3.50
C SER A 24 1.94 -4.65 -4.35
N GLY A 25 1.39 -3.45 -4.45
CA GLY A 25 0.22 -3.11 -5.25
C GLY A 25 0.62 -2.68 -6.66
N PHE A 26 -0.06 -3.23 -7.67
CA PHE A 26 0.17 -2.99 -9.09
C PHE A 26 -1.10 -2.50 -9.80
N ASP A 27 -0.95 -1.45 -10.60
CA ASP A 27 -1.91 -0.97 -11.60
C ASP A 27 -1.39 -1.39 -12.99
N GLY A 28 -1.89 -2.53 -13.47
CA GLY A 28 -1.29 -3.22 -14.63
C GLY A 28 0.14 -3.66 -14.32
N ASP A 29 1.12 -3.09 -15.01
CA ASP A 29 2.55 -3.34 -14.81
C ASP A 29 3.24 -2.31 -13.89
N GLN A 30 2.52 -1.25 -13.47
CA GLN A 30 3.09 -0.18 -12.67
C GLN A 30 2.90 -0.46 -11.17
N PRO A 31 3.99 -0.64 -10.38
CA PRO A 31 3.88 -0.64 -8.93
C PRO A 31 3.51 0.76 -8.43
N PHE A 32 2.54 0.84 -7.52
CA PHE A 32 2.09 2.11 -6.92
C PHE A 32 2.23 2.17 -5.41
N GLY A 33 2.45 1.04 -4.74
CA GLY A 33 2.73 1.01 -3.31
C GLY A 33 3.02 -0.38 -2.79
N ARG A 34 3.35 -0.44 -1.49
CA ARG A 34 3.71 -1.66 -0.78
C ARG A 34 3.14 -1.62 0.63
N ILE A 35 2.69 -2.77 1.12
CA ILE A 35 2.26 -2.99 2.49
C ILE A 35 3.07 -4.12 3.10
N GLU A 36 3.45 -3.97 4.37
CA GLU A 36 4.20 -4.99 5.09
C GLU A 36 3.70 -5.09 6.53
N LEU A 37 3.57 -6.30 7.04
CA LEU A 37 3.33 -6.51 8.46
C LEU A 37 4.61 -6.18 9.22
N GLU A 38 4.51 -5.24 10.14
CA GLU A 38 5.59 -4.91 11.06
C GLU A 38 5.85 -6.08 12.01
N ASN A 39 7.03 -6.68 11.87
CA ASN A 39 7.50 -7.79 12.68
C ASN A 39 8.72 -7.44 13.54
N ALA A 40 9.29 -6.23 13.38
CA ALA A 40 10.40 -5.79 14.21
C ALA A 40 9.93 -5.54 15.64
N ALA A 41 10.62 -6.17 16.60
CA ALA A 41 10.30 -6.09 18.02
C ALA A 41 10.40 -4.66 18.59
N ASP A 42 11.20 -3.79 17.96
CA ASP A 42 11.42 -2.40 18.37
C ASP A 42 10.33 -1.43 17.84
N LEU A 43 9.44 -1.93 16.99
CA LEU A 43 8.31 -1.18 16.43
C LEU A 43 7.00 -1.74 16.97
N LYS A 44 5.87 -1.14 16.60
CA LYS A 44 4.53 -1.63 16.99
C LYS A 44 4.26 -2.94 16.24
N PRO A 45 4.52 -4.12 16.85
CA PRO A 45 4.43 -5.37 16.14
C PRO A 45 2.96 -5.68 15.89
N GLY A 46 2.65 -6.23 14.72
CA GLY A 46 1.27 -6.56 14.34
C GLY A 46 0.50 -5.42 13.66
N LEU A 47 1.13 -4.27 13.41
CA LEU A 47 0.56 -3.24 12.52
C LEU A 47 1.04 -3.45 11.09
N TRP A 48 0.15 -3.19 10.14
CA TRP A 48 0.44 -3.18 8.71
C TRP A 48 0.94 -1.82 8.30
N LYS A 49 2.22 -1.72 8.00
CA LYS A 49 2.79 -0.54 7.37
C LYS A 49 2.37 -0.48 5.93
N TRP A 50 2.15 0.72 5.45
CA TRP A 50 1.88 0.99 4.05
C TRP A 50 2.73 2.15 3.56
N ASN A 51 3.22 2.03 2.33
CA ASN A 51 4.08 3.01 1.68
C ASN A 51 3.62 3.18 0.23
N ALA A 52 3.39 4.41 -0.21
CA ALA A 52 3.20 4.73 -1.61
C ALA A 52 4.55 4.73 -2.32
N THR A 53 4.60 4.10 -3.49
CA THR A 53 5.81 4.07 -4.32
C THR A 53 5.93 5.40 -5.07
N HIS A 54 7.16 5.90 -5.21
CA HIS A 54 7.41 7.05 -6.05
C HIS A 54 7.15 6.70 -7.52
N LEU A 55 6.20 7.40 -8.13
CA LEU A 55 5.77 7.17 -9.50
C LEU A 55 6.40 8.21 -10.43
N PRO A 56 6.98 7.81 -11.58
CA PRO A 56 7.77 8.71 -12.42
C PRO A 56 6.97 9.88 -13.04
N TRP A 57 5.65 9.76 -13.07
CA TRP A 57 4.73 10.78 -13.57
C TRP A 57 4.22 11.73 -12.47
N VAL A 58 4.46 11.42 -11.20
CA VAL A 58 4.02 12.24 -10.06
C VAL A 58 5.00 13.40 -9.89
N ARG A 59 4.56 14.61 -10.24
CA ARG A 59 5.34 15.84 -10.03
C ARG A 59 5.11 16.50 -8.67
N LYS A 60 4.02 16.13 -8.01
CA LYS A 60 3.60 16.66 -6.72
C LYS A 60 3.13 15.50 -5.86
N GLU A 61 3.87 15.22 -4.82
CA GLU A 61 3.54 14.21 -3.83
C GLU A 61 2.46 14.74 -2.89
N ILE A 62 1.59 13.82 -2.45
CA ILE A 62 0.60 14.08 -1.42
C ILE A 62 1.17 13.51 -0.12
N MET A 63 0.98 14.19 1.01
CA MET A 63 1.32 13.65 2.32
C MET A 63 0.03 13.30 3.07
N PRO A 64 0.00 12.23 3.89
CA PRO A 64 1.10 11.27 4.10
C PRO A 64 1.22 10.27 2.93
N HIS A 65 2.46 9.95 2.55
CA HIS A 65 2.79 8.88 1.58
C HIS A 65 3.09 7.54 2.26
N SER A 66 3.12 7.49 3.59
CA SER A 66 3.31 6.27 4.36
C SER A 66 2.55 6.33 5.68
N GLY A 67 2.28 5.15 6.26
CA GLY A 67 1.57 5.04 7.52
C GLY A 67 1.52 3.61 8.05
N SER A 68 0.73 3.40 9.10
CA SER A 68 0.52 2.09 9.71
C SER A 68 -0.95 1.91 10.06
N GLU A 69 -1.50 0.74 9.78
CA GLU A 69 -2.91 0.39 10.00
C GLU A 69 -3.02 -0.96 10.72
N GLN A 70 -4.19 -1.25 11.27
CA GLN A 70 -4.39 -2.48 12.06
C GLN A 70 -4.57 -3.73 11.20
N THR A 71 -4.93 -3.59 9.92
CA THR A 71 -5.20 -4.73 9.03
C THR A 71 -4.61 -4.49 7.64
N SER A 72 -4.25 -5.57 6.95
CA SER A 72 -3.75 -5.53 5.57
C SER A 72 -4.74 -4.86 4.63
N ARG A 73 -6.04 -5.11 4.81
CA ARG A 73 -7.09 -4.52 3.96
C ARG A 73 -7.19 -3.02 4.11
N GLU A 74 -7.12 -2.51 5.34
CA GLU A 74 -7.10 -1.05 5.56
C GLU A 74 -5.78 -0.44 5.03
N ALA A 75 -4.65 -1.14 5.19
CA ALA A 75 -3.39 -0.72 4.60
C ALA A 75 -3.47 -0.63 3.06
N CYS A 76 -4.01 -1.65 2.38
CA CYS A 76 -4.30 -1.62 0.94
C CYS A 76 -5.17 -0.41 0.59
N ARG A 77 -6.29 -0.24 1.30
CA ARG A 77 -7.22 0.87 1.09
C ARG A 77 -6.54 2.23 1.16
N ARG A 78 -5.66 2.46 2.14
CA ARG A 78 -4.93 3.72 2.30
C ARG A 78 -4.01 4.00 1.12
N VAL A 79 -3.27 3.00 0.65
CA VAL A 79 -2.39 3.13 -0.52
C VAL A 79 -3.21 3.41 -1.77
N GLU A 80 -4.30 2.68 -1.97
CA GLU A 80 -5.18 2.87 -3.13
C GLU A 80 -5.83 4.25 -3.12
N GLU A 81 -6.39 4.69 -1.99
CA GLU A 81 -6.93 6.05 -1.83
C GLU A 81 -5.88 7.13 -2.10
N HIS A 82 -4.63 6.90 -1.69
CA HIS A 82 -3.53 7.80 -1.99
C HIS A 82 -3.20 7.83 -3.49
N TYR A 83 -3.12 6.66 -4.12
CA TYR A 83 -2.87 6.52 -5.55
C TYR A 83 -3.95 7.18 -6.40
N GLU A 84 -5.22 6.98 -6.06
CA GLU A 84 -6.36 7.63 -6.73
C GLU A 84 -6.30 9.16 -6.60
N LYS A 85 -5.93 9.69 -5.43
CA LYS A 85 -5.73 11.14 -5.25
C LYS A 85 -4.59 11.67 -6.13
N LEU A 86 -3.50 10.90 -6.30
CA LEU A 86 -2.41 11.26 -7.20
C LEU A 86 -2.87 11.22 -8.67
N LYS A 87 -3.62 10.20 -9.09
CA LYS A 87 -4.21 10.13 -10.44
C LYS A 87 -5.13 11.31 -10.71
N ALA A 88 -6.02 11.64 -9.78
CA ALA A 88 -6.91 12.79 -9.88
C ALA A 88 -6.14 14.12 -9.97
N LEU A 89 -5.08 14.29 -9.16
CA LEU A 89 -4.25 15.49 -9.16
C LEU A 89 -3.49 15.69 -10.48
N HIS A 90 -2.95 14.60 -11.04
CA HIS A 90 -2.17 14.62 -12.28
C HIS A 90 -3.00 14.31 -13.54
N ARG A 91 -4.33 14.18 -13.40
CA ARG A 91 -5.32 13.89 -14.45
C ARG A 91 -5.00 12.66 -15.29
N ARG A 92 -4.73 11.54 -14.62
CA ARG A 92 -4.37 10.25 -15.23
C ARG A 92 -5.44 9.19 -15.06
#